data_AF-A0A812G5W7-F1
#
_entry.id   AF-A0A812G5W7-F1
#
_cell.length_a   1.000
_cell.length_b   1.000
_cell.length_c   1.000
_cell.angle_alpha   90.00
_cell.angle_beta   90.00
_cell.angle_gamma   90.00
#
_symmetry.space_group_name_H-M   'P 1'
#
loop_
_entity.id
_entity.type
_entity.pdbx_description
1 polymer ?
#
loop_
_entity_poly.entity_id
_entity_poly.type
_entity_poly.pdbx_seq_one_letter_code
_entity_poly.pdbx_strand_id
1 'polypeptide(L)'
;MPGQDAPRVLFEDLKQKFGYTGVVNHKQVGVWSLYDILRGVQNKKDLETAMQTVNMFYNFGVKLKHHEISTRLLAASMQAGDESEAVELVRLYGTWLEHPPDAPVVYATMSHFLDDGKPLIVREIAKRLREDWRFPLEAPLYNLAIQAMLMLPDEDALVEAMVLFQDAVQMGVRLPPKTQLRLLQECLTAFQAREGEVQTELEEASIVKLKSALFVAECLARDGYARTGGAEVSCSFAWLLWHLEARPIMSKHEL
;
A
#
# COMPACT_ATOMS: atom_id res chain seq x y z
N MET A 1 26.56 24.89 5.44
CA MET A 1 25.30 24.60 4.72
C MET A 1 24.71 25.94 4.33
N PRO A 2 24.47 26.22 3.04
CA PRO A 2 23.88 27.49 2.63
C PRO A 2 22.44 27.56 3.15
N GLY A 3 22.04 28.72 3.67
CA GLY A 3 20.86 28.93 4.50
C GLY A 3 19.58 28.40 3.86
N GLN A 4 18.88 27.52 4.57
CA GLN A 4 17.49 27.21 4.28
C GLN A 4 16.66 28.38 4.81
N ASP A 5 16.30 29.31 3.92
CA ASP A 5 15.29 30.30 4.23
C ASP A 5 13.98 29.58 4.59
N ALA A 6 13.29 30.06 5.62
CA ALA A 6 12.04 29.44 6.06
C ALA A 6 11.02 29.43 4.90
N PRO A 7 10.17 28.39 4.75
CA PRO A 7 9.17 28.29 3.68
C PRO A 7 8.32 29.55 3.50
N ARG A 8 8.05 30.26 4.59
CA ARG A 8 7.33 31.54 4.61
C ARG A 8 8.06 32.66 3.86
N VAL A 9 9.38 32.78 4.03
CA VAL A 9 10.19 33.80 3.35
C VAL A 9 10.19 33.52 1.85
N LEU A 10 10.45 32.26 1.48
CA LEU A 10 10.42 31.82 0.08
C LEU A 10 9.04 32.02 -0.57
N PHE A 11 7.96 31.80 0.18
CA PHE A 11 6.60 32.05 -0.28
C PHE A 11 6.32 33.54 -0.53
N GLU A 12 6.70 34.43 0.38
CA GLU A 12 6.49 35.87 0.19
C GLU A 12 7.32 36.41 -0.98
N ASP A 13 8.57 35.96 -1.13
CA ASP A 13 9.42 36.29 -2.28
C ASP A 13 8.80 35.80 -3.59
N LEU A 14 8.20 34.61 -3.57
CA LEU A 14 7.52 34.05 -4.72
C LEU A 14 6.25 34.84 -5.04
N LYS A 15 5.44 35.18 -4.04
CA LYS A 15 4.20 35.97 -4.20
C LYS A 15 4.46 37.31 -4.87
N GLN A 16 5.58 37.97 -4.56
CA GLN A 16 6.01 39.19 -5.26
C GLN A 16 6.26 38.95 -6.76
N LYS A 17 6.79 37.78 -7.14
CA LYS A 17 7.05 37.40 -8.55
C LYS A 17 5.78 37.08 -9.34
N PHE A 18 4.70 36.65 -8.69
CA PHE A 18 3.40 36.44 -9.35
C PHE A 18 2.69 37.76 -9.70
N GLY A 19 3.08 38.88 -9.08
CA GLY A 19 2.57 40.22 -9.36
C GLY A 19 1.08 40.41 -8.99
N TYR A 20 0.62 41.67 -8.99
CA TYR A 20 -0.79 42.01 -8.71
C TYR A 20 -1.73 41.87 -9.93
N THR A 21 -1.16 41.72 -11.13
CA THR A 21 -1.87 41.89 -12.40
C THR A 21 -2.39 40.60 -13.04
N GLY A 22 -2.32 39.46 -12.34
CA GLY A 22 -2.88 38.20 -12.86
C GLY A 22 -2.03 37.51 -13.93
N VAL A 23 -0.86 38.04 -14.29
CA VAL A 23 0.00 37.52 -15.37
C VAL A 23 1.32 37.01 -14.79
N VAL A 24 1.55 35.70 -14.87
CA VAL A 24 2.79 35.07 -14.38
C VAL A 24 3.87 35.13 -15.43
N ASN A 25 5.04 35.64 -15.03
CA ASN A 25 6.24 35.49 -15.82
C ASN A 25 6.83 34.08 -15.64
N HIS A 26 6.48 33.16 -16.54
CA HIS A 26 6.97 31.78 -16.54
C HIS A 26 8.51 31.66 -16.67
N LYS A 27 9.24 32.75 -16.99
CA LYS A 27 10.71 32.75 -16.96
C LYS A 27 11.29 32.96 -15.55
N GLN A 28 10.51 33.54 -14.63
CA GLN A 28 10.92 33.87 -13.26
C GLN A 28 10.33 32.92 -12.22
N VAL A 29 9.18 32.30 -12.54
CA VAL A 29 8.49 31.35 -11.68
C VAL A 29 8.55 29.98 -12.32
N GLY A 30 9.26 29.07 -11.67
CA GLY A 30 9.37 27.68 -12.07
C GLY A 30 9.03 26.72 -10.92
N VAL A 31 8.84 25.45 -11.27
CA VAL A 31 8.58 24.36 -10.32
C VAL A 31 9.70 24.23 -9.27
N TRP A 32 10.92 24.64 -9.62
CA TRP A 32 12.06 24.66 -8.69
C TRP A 32 11.82 25.51 -7.43
N SER A 33 11.16 26.67 -7.57
CA SER A 33 10.83 27.50 -6.40
C SER A 33 9.85 26.79 -5.46
N LEU A 34 8.93 26.00 -6.01
CA LEU A 34 8.03 25.16 -5.21
C LEU A 34 8.81 24.04 -4.51
N TYR A 35 9.84 23.47 -5.15
CA TYR A 35 10.69 22.46 -4.53
C TYR A 35 11.49 22.98 -3.35
N ASP A 36 12.01 24.20 -3.45
CA ASP A 36 12.75 24.82 -2.36
C ASP A 36 11.84 25.07 -1.14
N ILE A 37 10.60 25.51 -1.39
CA ILE A 37 9.57 25.67 -0.35
C ILE A 37 9.23 24.32 0.29
N LEU A 38 8.95 23.28 -0.51
CA LEU A 38 8.62 21.94 -0.01
C LEU A 38 9.77 21.32 0.79
N ARG A 39 11.01 21.55 0.39
CA ARG A 39 12.20 21.07 1.10
C ARG A 39 12.36 21.70 2.49
N GLY A 40 11.85 22.92 2.69
CA GLY A 40 11.92 23.62 3.96
C GLY A 40 10.82 23.26 4.95
N VAL A 41 9.85 22.43 4.57
CA VAL A 41 8.71 22.08 5.43
C VAL A 41 9.17 21.25 6.64
N GLN A 42 8.89 21.73 7.85
CA GLN A 42 9.18 20.99 9.10
C GLN A 42 7.96 20.80 10.00
N ASN A 43 6.92 21.61 9.82
CA ASN A 43 5.73 21.57 10.66
C ASN A 43 4.47 21.87 9.82
N LYS A 44 3.30 21.70 10.43
CA LYS A 44 2.01 21.91 9.76
C LYS A 44 1.82 23.33 9.18
N LYS A 45 2.34 24.37 9.84
CA LYS A 45 2.21 25.75 9.33
C LYS A 45 3.07 25.98 8.08
N ASP A 46 4.21 25.32 8.00
CA ASP A 46 5.06 25.35 6.81
C ASP A 46 4.40 24.58 5.66
N LEU A 47 3.76 23.45 5.97
CA LEU A 47 2.96 22.70 5.01
C LEU A 47 1.79 23.53 4.47
N GLU A 48 1.04 24.23 5.33
CA GLU A 48 -0.03 25.14 4.91
C GLU A 48 0.50 26.20 3.92
N THR A 49 1.68 26.74 4.19
CA THR A 49 2.35 27.71 3.31
C THR A 49 2.74 27.07 1.97
N ALA A 50 3.25 25.84 1.99
CA ALA A 50 3.55 25.08 0.79
C ALA A 50 2.27 24.79 -0.03
N MET A 51 1.17 24.41 0.62
CA MET A 51 -0.11 24.17 -0.06
C MET A 51 -0.72 25.44 -0.64
N GLN A 52 -0.60 26.58 0.04
CA GLN A 52 -0.96 27.89 -0.53
C GLN A 52 -0.12 28.19 -1.79
N THR A 53 1.16 27.81 -1.77
CA THR A 53 2.03 27.94 -2.95
C THR A 53 1.53 27.08 -4.10
N VAL A 54 1.21 25.81 -3.84
CA VAL A 54 0.65 24.90 -4.85
C VAL A 54 -0.63 25.47 -5.45
N ASN A 55 -1.54 25.95 -4.61
CA ASN A 55 -2.79 26.59 -5.05
C ASN A 55 -2.54 27.84 -5.90
N MET A 56 -1.52 28.64 -5.56
CA MET A 56 -1.12 29.78 -6.37
C MET A 56 -0.60 29.33 -7.74
N PHE A 57 0.25 28.31 -7.82
CA PHE A 57 0.70 27.76 -9.10
C PHE A 57 -0.49 27.29 -9.95
N TYR A 58 -1.43 26.58 -9.33
CA TYR A 58 -2.62 26.05 -10.00
C TYR A 58 -3.53 27.18 -10.52
N ASN A 59 -3.89 28.14 -9.66
CA ASN A 59 -4.81 29.24 -9.99
C ASN A 59 -4.28 30.16 -11.10
N PHE A 60 -2.97 30.32 -11.20
CA PHE A 60 -2.33 31.11 -12.25
C PHE A 60 -1.90 30.28 -13.47
N GLY A 61 -2.36 29.01 -13.57
CA GLY A 61 -2.16 28.17 -14.75
C GLY A 61 -0.73 27.66 -14.95
N VAL A 62 0.11 27.67 -13.92
CA VAL A 62 1.45 27.07 -13.97
C VAL A 62 1.28 25.55 -13.93
N LYS A 63 1.64 24.88 -15.03
CA LYS A 63 1.47 23.43 -15.16
C LYS A 63 2.44 22.67 -14.24
N LEU A 64 1.89 21.92 -13.28
CA LEU A 64 2.62 21.05 -12.35
C LEU A 64 2.92 19.68 -12.99
N LYS A 65 3.68 19.68 -14.09
CA LYS A 65 3.91 18.45 -14.90
C LYS A 65 5.07 17.58 -14.42
N HIS A 66 5.82 18.03 -13.44
CA HIS A 66 7.04 17.32 -13.06
C HIS A 66 6.70 16.13 -12.15
N HIS A 67 7.22 14.96 -12.48
CA HIS A 67 6.95 13.71 -11.77
C HIS A 67 7.25 13.77 -10.25
N GLU A 68 8.34 14.44 -9.85
CA GLU A 68 8.69 14.59 -8.43
C GLU A 68 7.72 15.43 -7.57
N ILE A 69 6.77 16.18 -8.16
CA ILE A 69 5.90 17.08 -7.37
C ILE A 69 5.05 16.28 -6.37
N SER A 70 4.40 15.21 -6.85
CA SER A 70 3.58 14.31 -6.03
C SER A 70 4.41 13.68 -4.90
N THR A 71 5.60 13.19 -5.22
CA THR A 71 6.54 12.60 -4.26
C THR A 71 6.94 13.60 -3.18
N ARG A 72 7.33 14.81 -3.58
CA ARG A 72 7.80 15.85 -2.65
C ARG A 72 6.68 16.37 -1.77
N LEU A 73 5.47 16.49 -2.31
CA LEU A 73 4.30 16.87 -1.52
C LEU A 73 3.97 15.79 -0.48
N LEU A 74 3.94 14.52 -0.88
CA LEU A 74 3.72 13.40 0.04
C LEU A 74 4.77 13.38 1.15
N ALA A 75 6.05 13.51 0.78
CA ALA A 75 7.16 13.56 1.73
C ALA A 75 7.04 14.76 2.68
N ALA A 76 6.67 15.95 2.18
CA ALA A 76 6.48 17.14 2.99
C ALA A 76 5.30 16.99 3.98
N SER A 77 4.18 16.39 3.55
CA SER A 77 3.03 16.12 4.43
C SER A 77 3.40 15.16 5.56
N MET A 78 4.12 14.08 5.24
CA MET A 78 4.62 13.14 6.25
C MET A 78 5.64 13.80 7.19
N GLN A 79 6.57 14.61 6.66
CA GLN A 79 7.58 15.31 7.45
C GLN A 79 6.97 16.35 8.40
N ALA A 80 5.89 17.02 7.99
CA ALA A 80 5.13 17.95 8.83
C ALA A 80 4.28 17.27 9.91
N GLY A 81 4.16 15.94 9.88
CA GLY A 81 3.28 15.17 10.75
C GLY A 81 1.79 15.36 10.43
N ASP A 82 1.45 15.72 9.18
CA ASP A 82 0.06 15.79 8.74
C ASP A 82 -0.33 14.53 7.95
N GLU A 83 -0.68 13.50 8.72
CA GLU A 83 -1.09 12.21 8.18
C GLU A 83 -2.38 12.28 7.36
N SER A 84 -3.33 13.14 7.76
CA SER A 84 -4.58 13.34 7.01
C SER A 84 -4.30 13.85 5.60
N GLU A 85 -3.45 14.86 5.47
CA GLU A 85 -3.06 15.42 4.18
C GLU A 85 -2.31 14.38 3.33
N ALA A 86 -1.43 13.58 3.94
CA ALA A 86 -0.71 12.53 3.24
C ALA A 86 -1.65 11.47 2.65
N VAL A 87 -2.66 11.03 3.40
CA VAL A 87 -3.67 10.06 2.93
C VAL A 87 -4.50 10.67 1.81
N GLU A 88 -5.01 11.89 1.97
CA GLU A 88 -5.80 12.56 0.94
C GLU A 88 -5.01 12.78 -0.34
N LEU A 89 -3.72 13.11 -0.25
CA LEU A 89 -2.85 13.23 -1.41
C LEU A 89 -2.76 11.90 -2.18
N VAL A 90 -2.57 10.78 -1.49
CA VAL A 90 -2.56 9.45 -2.14
C VAL A 90 -3.93 9.10 -2.74
N ARG A 91 -5.03 9.55 -2.13
CA ARG A 91 -6.39 9.33 -2.66
C ARG A 91 -6.67 10.13 -3.93
N LEU A 92 -6.21 11.38 -3.96
CA LEU A 92 -6.65 12.40 -4.91
C LEU A 92 -5.57 12.88 -5.89
N TYR A 93 -4.32 12.42 -5.82
CA TYR A 93 -3.28 12.89 -6.74
C TYR A 93 -3.73 12.77 -8.21
N GLY A 94 -4.46 11.72 -8.57
CA GLY A 94 -4.93 11.52 -9.94
C GLY A 94 -5.96 12.52 -10.46
N THR A 95 -6.55 13.37 -9.61
CA THR A 95 -7.52 14.37 -10.06
C THR A 95 -6.88 15.69 -10.50
N TRP A 96 -5.69 16.02 -9.98
CA TRP A 96 -5.05 17.31 -10.22
C TRP A 96 -3.54 17.25 -10.47
N LEU A 97 -2.88 16.11 -10.24
CA LEU A 97 -1.48 15.84 -10.60
C LEU A 97 -1.39 14.85 -11.77
N GLU A 98 -0.46 15.13 -12.69
CA GLU A 98 -0.26 14.33 -13.91
C GLU A 98 0.37 12.96 -13.59
N HIS A 99 1.24 12.91 -12.60
CA HIS A 99 2.04 11.73 -12.23
C HIS A 99 1.75 11.25 -10.80
N PRO A 100 1.75 9.92 -10.57
CA PRO A 100 1.69 9.37 -9.22
C PRO A 100 2.93 9.74 -8.39
N PRO A 101 2.85 9.69 -7.06
CA PRO A 101 4.03 9.73 -6.19
C PRO A 101 4.88 8.48 -6.39
N ASP A 102 6.19 8.60 -6.14
CA ASP A 102 7.13 7.49 -6.27
C ASP A 102 6.79 6.36 -5.29
N ALA A 103 6.79 5.13 -5.81
CA ALA A 103 6.38 3.95 -5.07
C ALA A 103 7.12 3.74 -3.73
N PRO A 104 8.47 3.93 -3.64
CA PRO A 104 9.18 3.81 -2.37
C PRO A 104 8.68 4.76 -1.27
N VAL A 105 8.29 5.99 -1.62
CA VAL A 105 7.77 6.97 -0.65
C VAL A 105 6.39 6.57 -0.18
N VAL A 106 5.54 6.10 -1.10
CA VAL A 106 4.22 5.55 -0.75
C VAL A 106 4.34 4.34 0.17
N TYR A 107 5.27 3.43 -0.09
CA TYR A 107 5.50 2.26 0.76
C TYR A 107 6.04 2.65 2.14
N ALA A 108 6.90 3.68 2.23
CA ALA A 108 7.33 4.23 3.50
C ALA A 108 6.15 4.82 4.29
N THR A 109 5.25 5.55 3.62
CA THR A 109 4.00 6.06 4.23
C THR A 109 3.10 4.93 4.72
N MET A 110 2.91 3.87 3.92
CA MET A 110 2.14 2.69 4.33
C MET A 110 2.79 1.98 5.52
N SER A 111 4.12 1.85 5.55
CA SER A 111 4.84 1.26 6.68
C SER A 111 4.64 2.07 7.95
N HIS A 112 4.73 3.41 7.87
CA HIS A 112 4.46 4.30 9.01
C HIS A 112 3.08 4.05 9.62
N PHE A 113 2.03 3.98 8.78
CA PHE A 113 0.67 3.70 9.26
C PHE A 113 0.51 2.28 9.83
N LEU A 114 1.24 1.31 9.30
CA LEU A 114 1.23 -0.05 9.82
C LEU A 114 1.88 -0.13 11.20
N ASP A 115 3.04 0.53 11.38
CA ASP A 115 3.77 0.60 12.64
C ASP A 115 2.97 1.34 13.74
N ASP A 116 2.20 2.35 13.34
CA ASP A 116 1.25 3.09 14.19
C ASP A 116 -0.02 2.30 14.55
N GLY A 117 -0.18 1.06 14.05
CA GLY A 117 -1.36 0.24 14.30
C GLY A 117 -2.62 0.75 13.62
N LYS A 118 -2.50 1.41 12.46
CA LYS A 118 -3.61 1.94 11.64
C LYS A 118 -3.80 1.11 10.35
N PRO A 119 -4.10 -0.20 10.42
CA PRO A 119 -4.19 -1.08 9.26
C PRO A 119 -5.30 -0.72 8.26
N LEU A 120 -6.38 -0.07 8.73
CA LEU A 120 -7.47 0.40 7.86
C LEU A 120 -7.00 1.46 6.86
N ILE A 121 -6.10 2.36 7.27
CA ILE A 121 -5.54 3.38 6.38
C ILE A 121 -4.69 2.71 5.30
N VAL A 122 -3.88 1.72 5.68
CA VAL A 122 -3.06 0.94 4.73
C VAL A 122 -3.94 0.19 3.74
N ARG A 123 -5.08 -0.36 4.18
CA ARG A 123 -6.10 -0.98 3.32
C ARG A 123 -6.62 -0.01 2.27
N GLU A 124 -7.02 1.18 2.68
CA GLU A 124 -7.58 2.21 1.80
C GLU A 124 -6.55 2.69 0.78
N ILE A 125 -5.32 2.94 1.22
CA ILE A 125 -4.20 3.29 0.34
C ILE A 125 -3.97 2.18 -0.69
N ALA A 126 -3.84 0.92 -0.24
CA ALA A 126 -3.59 -0.21 -1.14
C ALA A 126 -4.71 -0.40 -2.17
N LYS A 127 -5.97 -0.27 -1.74
CA LYS A 127 -7.12 -0.30 -2.65
C LYS A 127 -7.00 0.77 -3.72
N ARG A 128 -6.73 2.01 -3.33
CA ARG A 128 -6.63 3.13 -4.27
C ARG A 128 -5.50 2.95 -5.29
N LEU A 129 -4.34 2.50 -4.84
CA LEU A 129 -3.18 2.28 -5.71
C LEU A 129 -3.45 1.17 -6.73
N ARG A 130 -4.16 0.12 -6.34
CA ARG A 130 -4.57 -0.97 -7.25
C ARG A 130 -5.58 -0.53 -8.31
N GLU A 131 -6.39 0.48 -8.03
CA GLU A 131 -7.33 1.06 -9.00
C GLU A 131 -6.64 1.99 -10.02
N ASP A 132 -5.42 2.49 -9.72
CA ASP A 132 -4.69 3.38 -10.61
C ASP A 132 -3.70 2.62 -11.50
N TRP A 133 -4.02 2.52 -12.79
CA TRP A 133 -3.17 1.86 -13.79
C TRP A 133 -1.78 2.53 -13.97
N ARG A 134 -1.61 3.78 -13.54
CA ARG A 134 -0.33 4.51 -13.63
C ARG A 134 0.64 4.10 -12.52
N PHE A 135 0.15 3.52 -11.43
CA PHE A 135 0.98 3.16 -10.29
C PHE A 135 1.53 1.73 -10.45
N PRO A 136 2.85 1.52 -10.29
CA PRO A 136 3.42 0.19 -10.41
C PRO A 136 3.03 -0.68 -9.22
N LEU A 137 2.42 -1.84 -9.50
CA LEU A 137 2.07 -2.81 -8.47
C LEU A 137 3.27 -3.73 -8.21
N GLU A 138 3.95 -3.53 -7.09
CA GLU A 138 5.16 -4.28 -6.73
C GLU A 138 4.97 -5.09 -5.44
N ALA A 139 5.91 -6.01 -5.16
CA ALA A 139 5.84 -6.86 -3.98
C ALA A 139 5.71 -6.11 -2.64
N PRO A 140 6.36 -4.94 -2.41
CA PRO A 140 6.18 -4.18 -1.17
C PRO A 140 4.74 -3.74 -0.93
N LEU A 141 4.00 -3.34 -1.98
CA LEU A 141 2.59 -2.95 -1.87
C LEU A 141 1.76 -4.08 -1.26
N TYR A 142 1.81 -5.25 -1.90
CA TYR A 142 1.07 -6.43 -1.46
C TYR A 142 1.53 -6.92 -0.09
N ASN A 143 2.83 -6.88 0.18
CA ASN A 143 3.36 -7.29 1.48
C ASN A 143 2.79 -6.43 2.62
N LEU A 144 2.81 -5.10 2.47
CA LEU A 144 2.26 -4.19 3.48
C LEU A 144 0.74 -4.32 3.59
N ALA A 145 0.03 -4.45 2.47
CA ALA A 145 -1.42 -4.61 2.45
C ALA A 145 -1.86 -5.93 3.12
N ILE A 146 -1.19 -7.05 2.82
CA ILE A 146 -1.45 -8.35 3.44
C ILE A 146 -1.18 -8.28 4.95
N GLN A 147 -0.07 -7.68 5.36
CA GLN A 147 0.24 -7.51 6.78
C GLN A 147 -0.82 -6.67 7.50
N ALA A 148 -1.30 -5.59 6.87
CA ALA A 148 -2.38 -4.78 7.41
C ALA A 148 -3.66 -5.60 7.56
N MET A 149 -4.01 -6.45 6.59
CA MET A 149 -5.24 -7.26 6.65
C MET A 149 -5.17 -8.24 7.82
N LEU A 150 -4.03 -8.91 7.99
CA LEU A 150 -3.79 -9.84 9.10
C LEU A 150 -3.75 -9.18 10.49
N MET A 151 -3.66 -7.85 10.58
CA MET A 151 -3.73 -7.11 11.84
C MET A 151 -5.16 -6.68 12.20
N LEU A 152 -6.12 -6.82 11.29
CA LEU A 152 -7.51 -6.51 11.58
C LEU A 152 -8.11 -7.58 12.51
N PRO A 153 -8.92 -7.21 13.50
CA PRO A 153 -9.61 -8.17 14.39
C PRO A 153 -10.81 -8.86 13.71
N ASP A 154 -10.98 -8.67 12.40
CA ASP A 154 -12.12 -9.14 11.64
C ASP A 154 -12.02 -10.65 11.33
N GLU A 155 -13.14 -11.37 11.37
CA GLU A 155 -13.18 -12.77 10.96
C GLU A 155 -12.82 -12.95 9.47
N ASP A 156 -13.05 -11.91 8.66
CA ASP A 156 -12.73 -11.88 7.23
C ASP A 156 -11.29 -11.40 6.92
N ALA A 157 -10.51 -11.03 7.94
CA ALA A 157 -9.13 -10.54 7.79
C ALA A 157 -8.24 -11.47 6.94
N LEU A 158 -8.33 -12.78 7.21
CA LEU A 158 -7.58 -13.80 6.47
C LEU A 158 -8.09 -13.95 5.03
N VAL A 159 -9.40 -13.83 4.82
CA VAL A 159 -10.01 -13.93 3.48
C VAL A 159 -9.53 -12.77 2.61
N GLU A 160 -9.54 -11.54 3.14
CA GLU A 160 -9.03 -10.37 2.43
C GLU A 160 -7.53 -10.47 2.13
N ALA A 161 -6.74 -10.96 3.09
CA ALA A 161 -5.32 -11.22 2.89
C ALA A 161 -5.08 -12.25 1.77
N MET A 162 -5.90 -13.31 1.70
CA MET A 162 -5.85 -14.31 0.64
C MET A 162 -6.25 -13.76 -0.72
N VAL A 163 -7.24 -12.86 -0.80
CA VAL A 163 -7.61 -12.18 -2.04
C VAL A 163 -6.45 -11.33 -2.56
N LEU A 164 -5.76 -10.59 -1.68
CA LEU A 164 -4.57 -9.83 -2.05
C LEU A 164 -3.42 -10.73 -2.50
N PHE A 165 -3.25 -11.89 -1.87
CA PHE A 165 -2.24 -12.87 -2.27
C PHE A 165 -2.53 -13.43 -3.67
N GLN A 166 -3.77 -13.82 -3.94
CA GLN A 166 -4.18 -14.33 -5.25
C GLN A 166 -4.01 -13.26 -6.33
N ASP A 167 -4.38 -12.01 -6.04
CA ASP A 167 -4.18 -10.88 -6.95
C ASP A 167 -2.69 -10.67 -7.27
N ALA A 168 -1.79 -10.72 -6.27
CA ALA A 168 -0.35 -10.64 -6.51
C ALA A 168 0.13 -11.74 -7.47
N VAL A 169 -0.32 -12.98 -7.27
CA VAL A 169 0.03 -14.11 -8.14
C VAL A 169 -0.51 -13.90 -9.56
N GLN A 170 -1.76 -13.43 -9.71
CA GLN A 170 -2.36 -13.12 -11.01
C GLN A 170 -1.62 -12.01 -11.75
N MET A 171 -1.17 -10.99 -11.01
CA MET A 171 -0.36 -9.89 -11.54
C MET A 171 1.11 -10.27 -11.79
N GLY A 172 1.50 -11.52 -11.51
CA GLY A 172 2.89 -11.98 -11.68
C GLY A 172 3.87 -11.38 -10.67
N VAL A 173 3.37 -10.82 -9.57
CA VAL A 173 4.16 -10.20 -8.51
C VAL A 173 4.58 -11.26 -7.50
N ARG A 174 5.89 -11.52 -7.43
CA ARG A 174 6.45 -12.49 -6.49
C ARG A 174 6.60 -11.90 -5.10
N LEU A 175 5.91 -12.47 -4.11
CA LEU A 175 6.00 -12.02 -2.73
C LEU A 175 7.21 -12.60 -1.98
N PRO A 176 7.73 -11.91 -0.95
CA PRO A 176 8.78 -12.45 -0.09
C PRO A 176 8.33 -13.74 0.61
N PRO A 177 9.20 -14.76 0.76
CA PRO A 177 8.85 -16.01 1.44
C PRO A 177 8.33 -15.80 2.87
N LYS A 178 8.85 -14.81 3.59
CA LYS A 178 8.39 -14.46 4.94
C LYS A 178 6.90 -14.11 4.99
N THR A 179 6.40 -13.39 3.99
CA THR A 179 4.98 -13.02 3.88
C THR A 179 4.12 -14.24 3.59
N GLN A 180 4.57 -15.07 2.65
CA GLN A 180 3.88 -16.31 2.26
C GLN A 180 3.84 -17.32 3.43
N LEU A 181 4.92 -17.47 4.18
CA LEU A 181 4.97 -18.34 5.37
C LEU A 181 4.02 -17.86 6.46
N ARG A 182 3.96 -16.55 6.71
CA ARG A 182 3.00 -15.98 7.66
C ARG A 182 1.56 -16.27 7.25
N LEU A 183 1.22 -16.05 5.98
CA LEU A 183 -0.09 -16.38 5.42
C LEU A 183 -0.43 -17.88 5.57
N LEU A 184 0.53 -18.76 5.28
CA LEU A 184 0.37 -20.21 5.46
C LEU A 184 0.07 -20.56 6.92
N GLN A 185 0.81 -19.97 7.86
CA GLN A 185 0.61 -20.19 9.29
C GLN A 185 -0.78 -19.74 9.74
N GLU A 186 -1.23 -18.55 9.34
CA GLU A 186 -2.57 -18.04 9.67
C GLU A 186 -3.68 -18.95 9.10
N CYS A 187 -3.52 -19.47 7.87
CA CYS A 187 -4.45 -20.43 7.30
C CYS A 187 -4.52 -21.75 8.09
N LEU A 188 -3.37 -22.27 8.53
CA LEU A 188 -3.30 -23.50 9.34
C LEU A 188 -3.90 -23.29 10.73
N THR A 189 -3.60 -22.16 11.38
CA THR A 189 -4.16 -21.80 12.70
C THR A 189 -5.68 -21.62 12.60
N ALA A 190 -6.17 -20.93 11.57
CA ALA A 190 -7.60 -20.73 11.34
C ALA A 190 -8.36 -22.02 11.04
N PHE A 191 -7.67 -23.07 10.57
CA PHE A 191 -8.21 -24.42 10.41
C PHE A 191 -8.23 -25.17 11.75
N GLN A 192 -7.11 -25.22 12.47
CA GLN A 192 -6.98 -25.91 13.76
C GLN A 192 -7.95 -25.38 14.83
N ALA A 193 -8.18 -24.07 14.86
CA ALA A 193 -9.12 -23.45 15.80
C ALA A 193 -10.58 -23.94 15.63
N ARG A 194 -10.93 -24.56 14.50
CA ARG A 194 -12.29 -25.03 14.19
C ARG A 194 -12.48 -26.54 14.26
N GLU A 195 -11.46 -27.34 14.56
CA GLU A 195 -11.60 -28.80 14.73
C GLU A 195 -12.42 -29.21 15.98
N GLY A 196 -12.99 -28.24 16.72
CA GLY A 196 -13.79 -28.47 17.93
C GLY A 196 -15.33 -28.33 17.79
N GLU A 197 -15.89 -27.93 16.65
CA GLU A 197 -17.33 -27.62 16.51
C GLU A 197 -18.05 -28.35 15.33
N VAL A 198 -19.34 -28.66 15.51
CA VAL A 198 -20.25 -29.58 14.76
C VAL A 198 -20.62 -29.09 13.34
N GLN A 199 -21.00 -29.90 12.36
CA GLN A 199 -20.24 -30.87 11.55
C GLN A 199 -20.69 -30.84 10.06
N THR A 200 -21.56 -29.91 9.60
CA THR A 200 -22.11 -29.93 8.22
C THR A 200 -21.87 -28.65 7.41
N GLU A 201 -22.21 -27.45 7.90
CA GLU A 201 -21.82 -26.18 7.22
C GLU A 201 -20.34 -25.84 7.43
N LEU A 202 -19.75 -26.40 8.49
CA LEU A 202 -18.35 -26.23 8.86
C LEU A 202 -17.37 -26.97 7.94
N GLU A 203 -17.81 -27.99 7.21
CA GLU A 203 -16.93 -28.75 6.32
C GLU A 203 -16.52 -27.97 5.07
N GLU A 204 -17.45 -27.27 4.41
CA GLU A 204 -17.15 -26.48 3.23
C GLU A 204 -16.20 -25.32 3.54
N ALA A 205 -16.48 -24.57 4.61
CA ALA A 205 -15.61 -23.48 5.07
C ALA A 205 -14.21 -23.97 5.47
N SER A 206 -14.11 -25.16 6.06
CA SER A 206 -12.83 -25.78 6.42
C SER A 206 -12.06 -26.24 5.18
N ILE A 207 -12.75 -26.78 4.17
CA ILE A 207 -12.15 -27.15 2.88
C ILE A 207 -11.61 -25.92 2.17
N VAL A 208 -12.32 -24.79 2.19
CA VAL A 208 -11.85 -23.53 1.60
C VAL A 208 -10.55 -23.07 2.25
N LYS A 209 -10.44 -23.13 3.59
CA LYS A 209 -9.21 -22.78 4.32
C LYS A 209 -8.04 -23.71 3.98
N LEU A 210 -8.28 -25.02 3.89
CA LEU A 210 -7.27 -25.99 3.47
C LEU A 210 -6.79 -25.74 2.03
N LYS A 211 -7.71 -25.44 1.11
CA LYS A 211 -7.37 -25.08 -0.28
C LYS A 211 -6.54 -23.80 -0.34
N SER A 212 -6.89 -22.79 0.46
CA SER A 212 -6.11 -21.55 0.59
C SER A 212 -4.70 -21.81 1.13
N ALA A 213 -4.56 -22.63 2.17
CA ALA A 213 -3.26 -23.04 2.70
C ALA A 213 -2.43 -23.81 1.66
N LEU A 214 -3.07 -24.73 0.92
CA LEU A 214 -2.43 -25.51 -0.14
C LEU A 214 -1.92 -24.58 -1.23
N PHE A 215 -2.74 -23.64 -1.69
CA PHE A 215 -2.36 -22.67 -2.73
C PHE A 215 -1.12 -21.84 -2.33
N VAL A 216 -1.04 -21.39 -1.08
CA VAL A 216 0.16 -20.68 -0.56
C VAL A 216 1.37 -21.60 -0.53
N ALA A 217 1.21 -22.84 -0.06
CA ALA A 217 2.30 -23.82 0.00
C ALA A 217 2.82 -24.22 -1.41
N GLU A 218 1.94 -24.35 -2.40
CA GLU A 218 2.30 -24.57 -3.80
C GLU A 218 3.13 -23.41 -4.37
N CYS A 219 2.72 -22.18 -4.10
CA CYS A 219 3.45 -20.98 -4.53
C CYS A 219 4.85 -20.95 -3.93
N LEU A 220 4.98 -21.20 -2.62
CA LEU A 220 6.28 -21.31 -1.93
C LEU A 220 7.17 -22.42 -2.53
N ALA A 221 6.57 -23.58 -2.84
CA ALA A 221 7.30 -24.69 -3.43
C ALA A 221 7.78 -24.36 -4.85
N ARG A 222 6.92 -23.76 -5.70
CA ARG A 222 7.24 -23.32 -7.06
C ARG A 222 8.34 -22.26 -7.08
N ASP A 223 8.32 -21.38 -6.09
CA ASP A 223 9.35 -20.35 -5.87
C ASP A 223 10.72 -20.92 -5.47
N GLY A 224 10.81 -22.23 -5.25
CA GLY A 224 12.05 -22.94 -4.95
C GLY A 224 12.40 -22.98 -3.46
N TYR A 225 11.53 -22.47 -2.57
CA TYR A 225 11.78 -22.46 -1.13
C TYR A 225 11.92 -23.87 -0.54
N ALA A 226 11.17 -24.82 -1.08
CA ALA A 226 11.29 -26.24 -0.74
C ALA A 226 12.68 -26.83 -1.06
N ARG A 227 13.40 -26.29 -2.06
CA ARG A 227 14.71 -26.79 -2.48
C ARG A 227 15.86 -26.22 -1.65
N THR A 228 15.67 -25.05 -1.03
CA THR A 228 16.71 -24.32 -0.30
C THR A 228 16.74 -24.60 1.20
N GLY A 229 15.98 -25.58 1.70
CA GLY A 229 15.95 -25.96 3.12
C GLY A 229 14.57 -25.83 3.78
N GLY A 230 13.51 -25.53 3.04
CA GLY A 230 12.14 -25.45 3.57
C GLY A 230 11.47 -26.81 3.82
N ALA A 231 12.10 -27.71 4.58
CA ALA A 231 11.52 -29.01 4.92
C ALA A 231 10.13 -28.86 5.57
N GLU A 232 9.96 -27.81 6.38
CA GLU A 232 8.68 -27.43 7.00
C GLU A 232 7.59 -27.18 5.95
N VAL A 233 7.90 -26.48 4.86
CA VAL A 233 6.94 -26.21 3.78
C VAL A 233 6.55 -27.50 3.05
N SER A 234 7.52 -28.39 2.80
CA SER A 234 7.24 -29.70 2.21
C SER A 234 6.38 -30.58 3.12
N CYS A 235 6.63 -30.56 4.44
CA CYS A 235 5.82 -31.25 5.44
C CYS A 235 4.39 -30.67 5.51
N SER A 236 4.25 -29.34 5.56
CA SER A 236 2.94 -28.67 5.52
C SER A 236 2.18 -28.99 4.23
N PHE A 237 2.87 -28.99 3.09
CA PHE A 237 2.28 -29.35 1.79
C PHE A 237 1.77 -30.79 1.77
N ALA A 238 2.60 -31.75 2.21
CA ALA A 238 2.20 -33.16 2.31
C ALA A 238 1.04 -33.38 3.30
N TRP A 239 1.07 -32.68 4.44
CA TRP A 239 0.02 -32.73 5.45
C TRP A 239 -1.31 -32.18 4.92
N LEU A 240 -1.27 -31.07 4.18
CA LEU A 240 -2.45 -30.45 3.55
C LEU A 240 -3.08 -31.35 2.49
N LEU A 241 -2.25 -31.97 1.62
CA LEU A 241 -2.73 -32.93 0.63
C LEU A 241 -3.38 -34.15 1.30
N TRP A 242 -2.74 -34.71 2.32
CA TRP A 242 -3.30 -35.84 3.07
C TRP A 242 -4.65 -35.50 3.71
N HIS A 243 -4.81 -34.32 4.31
CA HIS A 243 -6.08 -33.90 4.92
C HIS A 243 -7.18 -33.65 3.89
N LEU A 244 -6.83 -33.17 2.69
CA LEU A 244 -7.79 -32.99 1.60
C LEU A 244 -8.23 -34.32 0.98
N GLU A 245 -7.33 -35.31 0.87
CA GLU A 245 -7.66 -36.65 0.38
C GLU A 245 -8.44 -37.48 1.40
N ALA A 246 -8.12 -37.35 2.69
CA ALA A 246 -8.79 -38.08 3.77
C ALA A 246 -10.23 -37.62 4.02
N ARG A 247 -10.63 -36.45 3.51
CA ARG A 247 -12.01 -35.96 3.56
C ARG A 247 -12.69 -36.31 2.22
N PRO A 248 -13.55 -37.34 2.16
CA PRO A 248 -14.24 -37.66 0.93
C PRO A 248 -15.06 -36.44 0.51
N ILE A 249 -14.80 -35.94 -0.70
CA ILE A 249 -15.65 -34.95 -1.34
C ILE A 249 -17.06 -35.55 -1.37
N MET A 250 -17.98 -35.04 -0.55
CA MET A 250 -19.40 -35.29 -0.71
C MET A 250 -19.88 -34.56 -1.97
N SER A 251 -19.47 -35.06 -3.13
CA SER A 251 -20.09 -34.73 -4.41
C SER A 251 -20.54 -36.03 -5.05
N LYS A 252 -21.78 -36.42 -4.73
CA LYS A 252 -22.69 -37.17 -5.61
C LYS A 252 -24.07 -37.24 -4.94
N HIS A 253 -24.82 -36.16 -5.11
CA HIS A 253 -26.27 -35.98 -5.11
C HIS A 253 -26.41 -34.45 -4.97
N GLU A 254 -26.85 -33.69 -5.96
CA GLU A 254 -28.12 -33.81 -6.66
C GLU A 254 -27.99 -33.43 -8.16
N LEU A 255 -28.64 -34.25 -8.98
CA LEU A 255 -29.08 -34.00 -10.35
C LEU A 255 -30.45 -33.32 -10.29
#